data_AF-A0A0G1T774-F1
#
_entry.id   AF-A0A0G1T774-F1
#
_cell.length_a   1.000
_cell.length_b   1.000
_cell.length_c   1.000
_cell.angle_alpha   90.00
_cell.angle_beta   90.00
_cell.angle_gamma   90.00
#
_symmetry.space_group_name_H-M   'P 1'
#
loop_
_entity.id
_entity.type
_entity.pdbx_description
1 polymer ?
#
loop_
_entity_poly.entity_id
_entity_poly.type
_entity_poly.pdbx_seq_one_letter_code
_entity_poly.pdbx_strand_id
1 'polypeptide(L)'
;MSLFRPSLESSPSVAPAEAEVRRTSEILGEAIMDSVSSVRDSLPEQHRIHFETLRQEIIDFTKVHGIPKESLTKPDLLREATCKLFTSDLERLANLLERFEYLLKNGEPKKEDYTEALEYGEKFYHLREQYDSQVELLEEVGILKEGAILGIDGNTYPIPTLEQIAMRLFERREP
;
A
#
# COMPACT_ATOMS: atom_id res chain seq x y z
N MET A 1 14.48 23.66 -59.47
CA MET A 1 14.06 23.91 -58.08
C MET A 1 12.72 23.23 -57.87
N SER A 2 12.73 21.94 -57.50
CA SER A 2 11.52 21.18 -57.17
C SER A 2 11.55 20.90 -55.68
N LEU A 3 10.51 21.36 -54.97
CA LEU A 3 10.30 21.18 -53.54
C LEU A 3 9.59 19.84 -53.33
N PHE A 4 10.30 18.81 -52.88
CA PHE A 4 9.70 17.62 -52.31
C PHE A 4 10.10 17.51 -50.85
N ARG A 5 9.11 17.73 -49.97
CA ARG A 5 9.16 17.61 -48.52
C ARG A 5 8.73 16.18 -48.16
N PRO A 6 9.53 15.37 -47.45
CA PRO A 6 9.03 14.12 -46.91
C PRO A 6 8.06 14.42 -45.76
N SER A 7 6.87 13.82 -45.83
CA SER A 7 5.93 13.76 -44.72
C SER A 7 6.58 12.99 -43.56
N LEU A 8 6.74 13.65 -42.41
CA LEU A 8 7.02 12.97 -41.15
C LEU A 8 5.74 12.24 -40.73
N GLU A 9 5.59 10.99 -41.16
CA GLU A 9 4.68 10.08 -40.47
C GLU A 9 5.28 9.80 -39.09
N SER A 10 4.76 10.52 -38.09
CA SER A 10 4.94 10.17 -36.69
C SER A 10 4.14 8.89 -36.45
N SER A 11 4.82 7.74 -36.48
CA SER A 11 4.26 6.52 -35.91
C SER A 11 4.16 6.72 -34.39
N PRO A 12 3.00 6.57 -33.76
CA PRO A 12 2.94 6.47 -32.31
C PRO A 12 3.63 5.14 -31.95
N SER A 13 4.76 5.24 -31.25
CA SER A 13 5.43 4.08 -30.67
C SER A 13 4.52 3.50 -29.60
N VAL A 14 3.69 2.54 -29.99
CA VAL A 14 2.96 1.67 -29.07
C VAL A 14 4.03 0.77 -28.45
N ALA A 15 4.60 1.18 -27.33
CA ALA A 15 5.30 0.24 -26.47
C ALA A 15 4.29 -0.89 -26.14
N PRO A 16 4.66 -2.17 -26.27
CA PRO A 16 3.75 -3.24 -25.93
C PRO A 16 3.46 -3.14 -24.42
N ALA A 17 2.19 -3.08 -24.05
CA ALA A 17 1.76 -2.97 -22.64
C ALA A 17 2.43 -4.03 -21.74
N GLU A 18 2.79 -5.19 -22.30
CA GLU A 18 3.56 -6.24 -21.61
C GLU A 18 4.96 -5.81 -21.17
N ALA A 19 5.66 -4.96 -21.94
CA ALA A 19 6.98 -4.45 -21.57
C ALA A 19 6.91 -3.37 -20.48
N GLU A 20 5.81 -2.63 -20.41
CA GLU A 20 5.55 -1.67 -19.34
C GLU A 20 5.18 -2.40 -18.04
N VAL A 21 4.26 -3.37 -18.11
CA VAL A 21 3.83 -4.21 -16.98
C VAL A 21 4.98 -5.02 -16.38
N ARG A 22 5.90 -5.53 -17.22
CA ARG A 22 7.10 -6.21 -16.73
C ARG A 22 8.02 -5.28 -15.95
N ARG A 23 8.29 -4.09 -16.50
CA ARG A 23 9.13 -3.08 -15.81
C ARG A 23 8.51 -2.60 -14.51
N THR A 24 7.20 -2.38 -14.47
CA THR A 24 6.53 -1.96 -13.23
C THR A 24 6.59 -3.05 -12.17
N SER A 25 6.42 -4.33 -12.56
CA SER A 25 6.52 -5.46 -11.65
C SER A 25 7.94 -5.65 -11.10
N GLU A 26 8.96 -5.46 -11.93
CA GLU A 26 10.38 -5.52 -11.52
C GLU A 26 10.71 -4.41 -10.52
N ILE A 27 10.33 -3.15 -10.81
CA ILE A 27 10.56 -2.00 -9.92
C ILE A 27 9.81 -2.17 -8.59
N LEU A 28 8.56 -2.63 -8.65
CA LEU A 28 7.74 -2.86 -7.47
C LEU A 28 8.33 -3.97 -6.59
N GLY A 29 8.71 -5.10 -7.20
CA GLY A 29 9.35 -6.20 -6.48
C GLY A 29 10.69 -5.80 -5.87
N GLU A 30 11.53 -5.06 -6.59
CA GLU A 30 12.81 -4.56 -6.10
C GLU A 30 12.64 -3.57 -4.93
N ALA A 31 11.70 -2.63 -5.05
CA ALA A 31 11.39 -1.68 -3.98
C ALA A 31 10.88 -2.38 -2.70
N ILE A 32 10.09 -3.45 -2.83
CA ILE A 32 9.62 -4.25 -1.69
C ILE A 32 10.77 -5.07 -1.09
N MET A 33 11.61 -5.67 -1.92
CA MET A 33 12.67 -6.58 -1.46
C MET A 33 13.85 -5.85 -0.85
N ASP A 34 14.48 -4.98 -1.62
CA ASP A 34 15.82 -4.48 -1.33
C ASP A 34 15.81 -3.11 -0.65
N SER A 35 14.62 -2.51 -0.48
CA SER A 35 14.49 -1.14 0.07
C SER A 35 15.51 -0.23 -0.60
N VAL A 36 15.40 -0.06 -1.92
CA VAL A 36 16.31 0.82 -2.65
C VAL A 36 16.13 2.22 -2.04
N SER A 37 17.08 2.65 -1.20
CA SER A 37 16.96 3.91 -0.47
C SER A 37 16.64 5.06 -1.42
N SER A 38 17.13 5.01 -2.66
CA SER A 38 16.79 6.00 -3.69
C SER A 38 15.30 6.05 -4.07
N VAL A 39 14.60 4.93 -4.10
CA VAL A 39 13.15 4.88 -4.38
C VAL A 39 12.39 5.52 -3.23
N ARG A 40 12.69 5.11 -1.98
CA ARG A 40 12.11 5.75 -0.80
C ARG A 40 12.45 7.24 -0.70
N ASP A 41 13.71 7.59 -0.96
CA ASP A 41 14.23 8.95 -0.79
C ASP A 41 13.69 9.89 -1.88
N SER A 42 13.25 9.35 -3.01
CA SER A 42 12.51 10.08 -4.05
C SER A 42 11.09 10.49 -3.62
N LEU A 43 10.53 9.84 -2.61
CA LEU A 43 9.24 10.22 -2.03
C LEU A 43 9.39 11.42 -1.10
N PRO A 44 8.38 12.30 -1.03
CA PRO A 44 8.31 13.33 0.00
C PRO A 44 8.52 12.75 1.41
N GLU A 45 9.27 13.45 2.25
CA GLU A 45 9.64 12.99 3.61
C GLU A 45 8.41 12.49 4.40
N GLN A 46 7.31 13.23 4.33
CA GLN A 46 6.03 12.91 4.98
C GLN A 46 5.40 11.57 4.54
N HIS A 47 5.78 11.03 3.39
CA HIS A 47 5.24 9.78 2.84
C HIS A 47 6.21 8.60 2.95
N ARG A 48 7.45 8.82 3.40
CA ARG A 48 8.44 7.74 3.60
C ARG A 48 7.98 6.71 4.64
N ILE A 49 7.32 7.16 5.70
CA ILE A 49 6.74 6.26 6.72
C ILE A 49 5.63 5.40 6.10
N HIS A 50 4.82 5.97 5.21
CA HIS A 50 3.76 5.23 4.52
C HIS A 50 4.34 4.17 3.56
N PHE A 51 5.43 4.50 2.85
CA PHE A 51 6.19 3.54 2.05
C PHE A 51 6.67 2.35 2.88
N GLU A 52 7.35 2.61 4.02
CA GLU A 52 7.85 1.54 4.88
C GLU A 52 6.71 0.70 5.48
N THR A 53 5.58 1.33 5.80
CA THR A 53 4.41 0.65 6.33
C THR A 53 3.82 -0.33 5.30
N LEU A 54 3.52 0.13 4.07
CA LEU A 54 2.99 -0.73 3.02
C LEU A 54 3.97 -1.84 2.64
N ARG A 55 5.27 -1.51 2.56
CA ARG A 55 6.32 -2.50 2.32
C ARG A 55 6.31 -3.60 3.37
N GLN A 56 6.27 -3.21 4.65
CA GLN A 56 6.26 -4.17 5.75
C GLN A 56 4.97 -5.01 5.76
N GLU A 57 3.82 -4.42 5.45
CA GLU A 57 2.55 -5.14 5.34
C GLU A 57 2.58 -6.21 4.24
N ILE A 58 3.19 -5.92 3.08
CA ILE A 58 3.38 -6.90 2.01
C ILE A 58 4.35 -8.02 2.44
N ILE A 59 5.44 -7.67 3.13
CA ILE A 59 6.41 -8.64 3.66
C ILE A 59 5.75 -9.57 4.70
N ASP A 60 4.96 -9.01 5.60
CA ASP A 60 4.27 -9.78 6.63
C ASP A 60 3.18 -10.66 6.02
N PHE A 61 2.42 -10.15 5.04
CA PHE A 61 1.46 -10.94 4.28
C PHE A 61 2.13 -12.15 3.63
N THR A 62 3.19 -11.92 2.84
CA THR A 62 3.89 -13.02 2.14
C THR A 62 4.46 -14.04 3.11
N LYS A 63 5.00 -13.60 4.25
CA LYS A 63 5.47 -14.48 5.32
C LYS A 63 4.36 -15.33 5.92
N VAL A 64 3.21 -14.74 6.25
CA VAL A 64 2.06 -15.45 6.84
C VAL A 64 1.53 -16.53 5.90
N HIS A 65 1.48 -16.24 4.60
CA HIS A 65 0.95 -17.16 3.60
C HIS A 65 2.02 -18.10 2.99
N GLY A 66 3.27 -18.06 3.48
CA GLY A 66 4.36 -18.91 2.97
C GLY A 66 4.74 -18.62 1.52
N ILE A 67 4.49 -17.40 1.04
CA ILE A 67 4.84 -16.95 -0.30
C ILE A 67 6.32 -16.55 -0.31
N PRO A 68 7.16 -17.17 -1.15
CA PRO A 68 8.55 -16.75 -1.31
C PRO A 68 8.60 -15.29 -1.74
N LYS A 69 9.44 -14.49 -1.10
CA LYS A 69 9.47 -13.05 -1.39
C LYS A 69 9.98 -12.75 -2.80
N GLU A 70 10.82 -13.64 -3.33
CA GLU A 70 11.34 -13.59 -4.70
C GLU A 70 10.21 -13.64 -5.74
N SER A 71 9.06 -14.24 -5.39
CA SER A 71 7.90 -14.28 -6.26
C SER A 71 7.33 -12.89 -6.54
N LEU A 72 7.51 -11.90 -5.65
CA LEU A 72 7.04 -10.52 -5.85
C LEU A 72 7.72 -9.82 -7.03
N THR A 73 8.90 -10.29 -7.45
CA THR A 73 9.65 -9.72 -8.58
C THR A 73 9.20 -10.25 -9.93
N LYS A 74 8.41 -11.33 -9.97
CA LYS A 74 8.01 -12.03 -11.20
C LYS A 74 6.52 -12.38 -11.21
N PRO A 75 5.71 -11.78 -12.09
CA PRO A 75 4.27 -12.02 -12.15
C PRO A 75 3.89 -13.51 -12.26
N ASP A 76 4.64 -14.30 -13.02
CA ASP A 76 4.36 -15.73 -13.17
C ASP A 76 4.59 -16.51 -11.87
N LEU A 77 5.65 -16.21 -11.12
CA LEU A 77 5.93 -16.83 -9.82
C LEU A 77 4.96 -16.36 -8.75
N LEU A 78 4.56 -15.08 -8.77
CA LEU A 78 3.54 -14.56 -7.86
C LEU A 78 2.22 -15.28 -8.09
N ARG A 79 1.79 -15.41 -9.36
CA ARG A 79 0.57 -16.13 -9.73
C ARG A 79 0.58 -17.60 -9.29
N GLU A 80 1.73 -18.27 -9.44
CA GLU A 80 1.90 -19.64 -8.97
C GLU A 80 1.82 -19.72 -7.44
N ALA A 81 2.50 -18.83 -6.72
CA ALA A 81 2.52 -18.82 -5.26
C ALA A 81 1.17 -18.45 -4.63
N THR A 82 0.36 -17.65 -5.32
CA THR A 82 -0.95 -17.19 -4.82
C THR A 82 -2.12 -18.08 -5.23
N CYS A 83 -1.90 -19.11 -6.07
CA CYS A 83 -2.99 -19.92 -6.64
C CYS A 83 -3.85 -20.68 -5.60
N LYS A 84 -3.35 -20.86 -4.37
CA LYS A 84 -4.03 -21.56 -3.27
C LYS A 84 -4.62 -20.61 -2.22
N LEU A 85 -4.46 -19.30 -2.39
CA LEU A 85 -5.02 -18.33 -1.47
C LEU A 85 -6.55 -18.29 -1.57
N PHE A 86 -7.20 -18.00 -0.45
CA PHE A 86 -8.62 -17.66 -0.46
C PHE A 86 -8.85 -16.36 -1.23
N THR A 87 -10.07 -16.18 -1.74
CA THR A 87 -10.44 -14.97 -2.49
C THR A 87 -10.19 -13.70 -1.68
N SER A 88 -10.52 -13.70 -0.38
CA SER A 88 -10.27 -12.56 0.52
C SER A 88 -8.77 -12.22 0.63
N ASP A 89 -7.91 -13.24 0.75
CA ASP A 89 -6.46 -13.04 0.80
C ASP A 89 -5.90 -12.55 -0.53
N LEU A 90 -6.44 -13.01 -1.66
CA LEU A 90 -6.09 -12.50 -2.99
C LEU A 90 -6.48 -11.03 -3.16
N GLU A 91 -7.70 -10.67 -2.77
CA GLU A 91 -8.18 -9.28 -2.79
C GLU A 91 -7.30 -8.39 -1.91
N ARG A 92 -6.95 -8.87 -0.71
CA ARG A 92 -6.07 -8.15 0.21
C ARG A 92 -4.68 -7.94 -0.37
N LEU A 93 -4.07 -8.98 -0.94
CA LEU A 93 -2.76 -8.85 -1.60
C LEU A 93 -2.84 -7.87 -2.77
N ALA A 94 -3.87 -7.97 -3.61
CA ALA A 94 -4.05 -7.07 -4.74
C ALA A 94 -4.17 -5.60 -4.28
N ASN A 95 -4.93 -5.33 -3.22
CA ASN A 95 -5.07 -3.99 -2.65
C ASN A 95 -3.73 -3.44 -2.13
N LEU A 96 -2.97 -4.25 -1.38
CA LEU A 96 -1.64 -3.86 -0.88
C LEU A 96 -0.69 -3.49 -2.03
N LEU A 97 -0.64 -4.34 -3.07
CA LEU A 97 0.21 -4.11 -4.23
C LEU A 97 -0.23 -2.87 -5.03
N GLU A 98 -1.54 -2.65 -5.18
CA GLU A 98 -2.09 -1.48 -5.86
C GLU A 98 -1.75 -0.19 -5.13
N ARG A 99 -1.91 -0.15 -3.79
CA ARG A 99 -1.56 1.01 -2.97
C ARG A 99 -0.07 1.32 -3.04
N PHE A 100 0.77 0.28 -3.00
CA PHE A 100 2.21 0.43 -3.13
C PHE A 100 2.60 0.97 -4.51
N GLU A 101 2.06 0.38 -5.59
CA GLU A 101 2.29 0.86 -6.94
C GLU A 101 1.84 2.32 -7.13
N TYR A 102 0.67 2.68 -6.59
CA TYR A 102 0.17 4.05 -6.64
C TYR A 102 1.12 5.02 -5.95
N LEU A 103 1.61 4.68 -4.74
CA LEU A 103 2.55 5.50 -4.00
C LEU A 103 3.83 5.76 -4.81
N LEU A 104 4.37 4.72 -5.44
CA LEU A 104 5.58 4.86 -6.27
C LEU A 104 5.35 5.74 -7.50
N LYS A 105 4.19 5.62 -8.14
CA LYS A 105 3.87 6.38 -9.37
C LYS A 105 3.55 7.84 -9.09
N ASN A 106 2.84 8.13 -8.01
CA ASN A 106 2.28 9.45 -7.74
C ASN A 106 3.06 10.23 -6.69
N GLY A 107 3.91 9.57 -5.91
CA GLY A 107 4.67 10.21 -4.82
C GLY A 107 3.82 10.54 -3.59
N GLU A 108 2.55 10.12 -3.56
CA GLU A 108 1.63 10.31 -2.46
C GLU A 108 0.76 9.06 -2.23
N PRO A 109 0.27 8.83 -1.00
CA PRO A 109 -0.65 7.75 -0.70
C PRO A 109 -1.92 7.82 -1.57
N LYS A 110 -2.41 6.66 -2.00
CA LYS A 110 -3.70 6.58 -2.68
C LYS A 110 -4.77 7.11 -1.72
N LYS A 111 -5.58 8.06 -2.19
CA LYS A 111 -6.77 8.49 -1.45
C LYS A 111 -7.73 7.31 -1.38
N GLU A 112 -7.93 6.81 -0.17
CA GLU A 112 -8.82 5.69 0.09
C GLU A 112 -10.26 6.19 0.22
N ASP A 113 -11.17 5.47 -0.42
CA ASP A 113 -12.59 5.56 -0.12
C ASP A 113 -12.87 4.61 1.05
N TYR A 114 -13.11 5.18 2.21
CA TYR A 114 -13.35 4.43 3.44
C TYR A 114 -14.83 4.12 3.67
N THR A 115 -15.74 4.50 2.74
CA THR A 115 -17.18 4.44 2.98
C THR A 115 -17.63 3.03 3.35
N GLU A 116 -17.35 2.04 2.51
CA GLU A 116 -17.72 0.64 2.78
C GLU A 116 -17.00 0.07 4.02
N ALA A 117 -15.73 0.43 4.21
CA ALA A 117 -14.94 -0.03 5.34
C ALA A 117 -15.49 0.52 6.68
N LEU A 118 -15.89 1.79 6.70
CA LEU A 118 -16.52 2.43 7.85
C LEU A 118 -17.90 1.84 8.13
N GLU A 119 -18.70 1.60 7.09
CA GLU A 119 -20.01 0.93 7.25
C GLU A 119 -19.84 -0.48 7.84
N TYR A 120 -18.87 -1.25 7.34
CA TYR A 120 -18.53 -2.56 7.87
C TYR A 120 -18.03 -2.48 9.33
N GLY A 121 -17.07 -1.59 9.61
CA GLY A 121 -16.52 -1.38 10.94
C GLY A 121 -17.59 -0.98 11.95
N GLU A 122 -18.49 -0.08 11.57
CA GLU A 122 -19.60 0.34 12.42
C GLU A 122 -20.59 -0.80 12.65
N LYS A 123 -21.01 -1.50 11.59
CA LYS A 123 -22.01 -2.57 11.66
C LYS A 123 -21.56 -3.75 12.52
N PHE A 124 -20.30 -4.15 12.44
CA PHE A 124 -19.81 -5.37 13.08
C PHE A 124 -19.02 -5.13 14.37
N TYR A 125 -18.48 -3.92 14.57
CA TYR A 125 -17.58 -3.62 15.69
C TYR A 125 -17.98 -2.39 16.51
N HIS A 126 -19.00 -1.63 16.11
CA HIS A 126 -19.30 -0.32 16.72
C HIS A 126 -18.05 0.56 16.78
N LEU A 127 -17.30 0.55 15.67
CA LEU A 127 -15.91 0.99 15.64
C LEU A 127 -15.74 2.43 16.14
N ARG A 128 -16.69 3.32 15.87
CA ARG A 128 -16.62 4.71 16.34
C ARG A 128 -16.64 4.80 17.86
N GLU A 129 -17.59 4.13 18.50
CA GLU A 129 -17.70 4.13 19.97
C GLU A 129 -16.44 3.54 20.62
N GLN A 130 -15.92 2.44 20.07
CA GLN A 130 -14.69 1.82 20.58
C GLN A 130 -13.46 2.70 20.40
N TYR A 131 -13.35 3.39 19.26
CA TYR A 131 -12.25 4.29 18.98
C TYR A 131 -12.26 5.49 19.93
N ASP A 132 -13.41 6.15 20.05
CA ASP A 132 -13.57 7.34 20.90
C ASP A 132 -13.26 6.99 22.37
N SER A 133 -13.78 5.86 22.87
CA SER A 133 -13.51 5.39 24.23
C SER A 133 -12.02 5.08 24.48
N GLN A 134 -11.32 4.49 23.50
CA GLN A 134 -9.88 4.20 23.63
C GLN A 134 -9.04 5.47 23.58
N VAL A 135 -9.37 6.42 22.70
CA VAL A 135 -8.70 7.71 22.61
C VAL A 135 -8.86 8.47 23.91
N GLU A 136 -10.09 8.61 24.41
CA GLU A 136 -10.39 9.30 25.67
C GLU A 136 -9.60 8.70 26.85
N LEU A 137 -9.57 7.36 26.96
CA LEU A 137 -8.80 6.67 28.00
C LEU A 137 -7.31 7.00 27.89
N LEU A 138 -6.72 6.98 26.69
CA LEU A 138 -5.29 7.24 26.48
C LEU A 138 -4.92 8.69 26.77
N GLU A 139 -5.83 9.64 26.52
CA GLU A 139 -5.66 11.04 26.91
C GLU A 139 -5.74 11.22 28.43
N GLU A 140 -6.71 10.60 29.10
CA GLU A 140 -6.92 10.71 30.54
C GLU A 140 -5.70 10.20 31.33
N VAL A 141 -5.13 9.07 30.91
CA VAL A 141 -3.91 8.51 31.53
C VAL A 141 -2.62 9.23 31.09
N GLY A 142 -2.72 10.25 30.24
CA GLY A 142 -1.61 11.09 29.81
C GLY A 142 -0.61 10.42 28.86
N ILE A 143 -1.00 9.29 28.25
CA ILE A 143 -0.20 8.55 27.25
C ILE A 143 -0.32 9.23 25.88
N LEU A 144 -1.54 9.61 25.49
CA LEU A 144 -1.82 10.34 24.26
C LEU A 144 -1.73 11.84 24.54
N LYS A 145 -0.84 12.53 23.84
CA LYS A 145 -0.68 13.99 23.92
C LYS A 145 -0.68 14.56 22.51
N GLU A 146 -1.53 15.55 22.26
CA GLU A 146 -1.62 16.22 20.96
C GLU A 146 -1.85 15.23 19.79
N GLY A 147 -2.61 14.16 20.03
CA GLY A 147 -2.94 13.14 19.02
C GLY A 147 -1.83 12.12 18.76
N ALA A 148 -0.77 12.06 19.57
CA ALA A 148 0.28 11.07 19.43
C ALA A 148 0.78 10.52 20.78
N ILE A 149 1.25 9.28 20.77
CA ILE A 149 1.78 8.60 21.95
C ILE A 149 3.23 9.01 22.15
N LEU A 150 3.56 9.50 23.34
CA LEU A 150 4.95 9.76 23.72
C LEU A 150 5.59 8.46 24.23
N GLY A 151 6.49 7.89 23.45
CA GLY A 151 7.24 6.69 23.81
C GLY A 151 8.23 6.93 24.96
N ILE A 152 8.57 5.85 25.66
CA ILE A 152 9.58 5.87 26.72
C ILE A 152 10.99 6.21 26.22
N ASP A 153 11.21 6.08 24.91
CA ASP A 153 12.43 6.44 24.20
C ASP A 153 12.47 7.92 23.79
N GLY A 154 11.42 8.68 24.13
CA GLY A 154 11.28 10.10 23.81
C GLY A 154 10.77 10.37 22.39
N ASN A 155 10.44 9.33 21.62
CA ASN A 155 9.87 9.48 20.28
C ASN A 155 8.35 9.61 20.32
N THR A 156 7.80 10.27 19.31
CA THR A 156 6.35 10.47 19.15
C THR A 156 5.81 9.49 18.11
N TYR A 157 4.75 8.77 18.47
CA TYR A 157 4.11 7.76 17.63
C TYR A 157 2.68 8.16 17.31
N PRO A 158 2.31 8.38 16.04
CA PRO A 158 0.92 8.66 15.69
C PRO A 158 0.04 7.44 15.98
N ILE A 159 -1.18 7.69 16.46
CA ILE A 159 -2.20 6.63 16.51
C ILE A 159 -2.89 6.49 15.15
N PRO A 160 -3.31 5.28 14.75
CA PRO A 160 -4.08 5.09 13.53
C PRO A 160 -5.41 5.85 13.60
N THR A 161 -5.89 6.38 12.47
CA THR A 161 -7.23 6.99 12.40
C THR A 161 -8.34 5.94 12.38
N LEU A 162 -9.57 6.37 12.67
CA LEU A 162 -10.77 5.53 12.57
C LEU A 162 -10.87 4.85 11.19
N GLU A 163 -10.64 5.62 10.13
CA GLU A 163 -10.66 5.17 8.73
C GLU A 163 -9.61 4.10 8.46
N GLN A 164 -8.38 4.30 8.96
CA GLN A 164 -7.29 3.34 8.80
C GLN A 164 -7.60 2.02 9.52
N ILE A 165 -8.22 2.08 10.71
CA ILE A 165 -8.65 0.89 11.44
C ILE A 165 -9.80 0.19 10.69
N ALA A 166 -10.78 0.96 10.21
CA ALA A 166 -11.90 0.45 9.44
C ALA A 166 -11.43 -0.30 8.19
N MET A 167 -10.51 0.29 7.42
CA MET A 167 -9.94 -0.34 6.23
C MET A 167 -9.24 -1.65 6.58
N ARG A 168 -8.42 -1.67 7.64
CA ARG A 168 -7.74 -2.89 8.09
C ARG A 168 -8.71 -3.99 8.53
N LEU A 169 -9.81 -3.65 9.22
CA LEU A 169 -10.84 -4.61 9.60
C LEU A 169 -11.58 -5.14 8.37
N PHE A 170 -11.87 -4.25 7.43
CA PHE A 170 -12.53 -4.61 6.18
C PHE A 170 -11.66 -5.54 5.34
N GLU A 171 -10.38 -5.24 5.15
CA GLU A 171 -9.42 -6.09 4.41
C GLU A 171 -9.21 -7.47 5.06
N ARG A 172 -9.41 -7.58 6.37
CA ARG A 172 -9.22 -8.83 7.14
C ARG A 172 -10.51 -9.61 7.36
N ARG A 173 -11.63 -9.17 6.80
CA ARG A 173 -12.91 -9.90 6.95
C ARG A 173 -12.77 -11.30 6.36
N GLU A 174 -13.15 -12.31 7.14
CA GLU A 174 -13.38 -13.64 6.58
C GLU A 174 -14.67 -13.60 5.73
N PRO A 175 -14.70 -14.28 4.57
CA PRO A 175 -15.87 -14.32 3.71
C PRO A 175 -17.06 -15.07 4.33
#